data_AF-A0A929NY30-F1
#
_entry.id   AF-A0A929NY30-F1
#
_cell.length_a   1.000
_cell.length_b   1.000
_cell.length_c   1.000
_cell.angle_alpha   90.00
_cell.angle_beta   90.00
_cell.angle_gamma   90.00
#
_symmetry.space_group_name_H-M   'P 1'
#
loop_
_entity.id
_entity.type
_entity.pdbx_description
1 polymer ?
#
loop_
_entity_poly.entity_id
_entity_poly.type
_entity_poly.pdbx_seq_one_letter_code
_entity_poly.pdbx_strand_id
1 'polypeptide(L)'
;VYRISTSKFGEGSTARSNKTPLGRHHIENKIGANAPVGTIFKARQNTGRIAKINGEIGDLVTSRIMWLKGLEAGKNRGTGIDSHKRYIYIHGTAEENKIGQKASHGCIRMFNHEVIELFNLVKEKTLVNIVMDQETVPNTEKSLDK
;
A
#
# COMPACT_ATOMS: atom_id res chain seq x y z
N VAL A 1 12.73 -7.96 5.09
CA VAL A 1 11.26 -8.20 5.14
C VAL A 1 10.66 -7.00 5.84
N TYR A 2 9.63 -6.37 5.29
CA TYR A 2 9.03 -5.16 5.86
C TYR A 2 7.62 -5.45 6.39
N ARG A 3 7.23 -4.79 7.47
CA ARG A 3 5.85 -4.84 7.96
C ARG A 3 5.01 -3.81 7.21
N ILE A 4 3.80 -4.20 6.82
CA ILE A 4 2.90 -3.34 6.05
C ILE A 4 1.50 -3.29 6.66
N SER A 5 0.72 -2.31 6.23
CA SER A 5 -0.71 -2.22 6.50
C SER A 5 -1.48 -1.98 5.21
N THR A 6 -2.52 -2.79 4.98
CA THR A 6 -3.42 -2.68 3.84
C THR A 6 -4.78 -2.13 4.27
N SER A 7 -5.76 -2.17 3.39
CA SER A 7 -7.08 -1.60 3.64
C SER A 7 -7.85 -2.31 4.74
N LYS A 8 -8.45 -1.53 5.65
CA LYS A 8 -9.44 -2.03 6.63
C LYS A 8 -10.72 -2.59 6.00
N PHE A 9 -10.98 -2.30 4.73
CA PHE A 9 -12.14 -2.81 3.98
C PHE A 9 -11.84 -4.13 3.25
N GLY A 10 -10.63 -4.67 3.43
CA GLY A 10 -10.17 -5.90 2.79
C GLY A 10 -9.74 -5.68 1.35
N GLU A 11 -9.88 -6.73 0.55
CA GLU A 11 -9.24 -6.85 -0.75
C GLU A 11 -10.24 -6.76 -1.89
N GLY A 12 -9.83 -6.08 -2.97
CA GLY A 12 -10.69 -5.84 -4.12
C GLY A 12 -10.28 -4.62 -4.94
N SER A 13 -10.64 -4.69 -6.22
CA SER A 13 -10.22 -3.69 -7.19
C SER A 13 -11.29 -2.66 -7.56
N THR A 14 -12.56 -2.91 -7.23
CA THR A 14 -13.68 -2.03 -7.58
C THR A 14 -13.44 -0.59 -7.11
N ALA A 15 -13.65 0.37 -8.00
CA ALA A 15 -13.52 1.79 -7.71
C ALA A 15 -14.46 2.18 -6.56
N ARG A 16 -14.02 3.13 -5.72
CA ARG A 16 -14.73 3.60 -4.52
C ARG A 16 -14.98 2.54 -3.44
N SER A 17 -14.46 1.32 -3.57
CA SER A 17 -14.58 0.27 -2.55
C SER A 17 -13.67 0.47 -1.33
N ASN A 18 -12.68 1.36 -1.43
CA ASN A 18 -11.58 1.53 -0.48
C ASN A 18 -10.75 0.25 -0.23
N LYS A 19 -10.94 -0.82 -1.00
CA LYS A 19 -10.21 -2.09 -0.84
C LYS A 19 -8.84 -2.06 -1.50
N THR A 20 -7.91 -2.85 -1.00
CA THR A 20 -6.58 -3.01 -1.63
C THR A 20 -6.67 -3.99 -2.82
N PRO A 21 -6.30 -3.58 -4.05
CA PRO A 21 -6.33 -4.49 -5.20
C PRO A 21 -5.23 -5.56 -5.09
N LEU A 22 -5.58 -6.80 -5.44
CA LEU A 22 -4.63 -7.90 -5.52
C LEU A 22 -4.01 -8.00 -6.92
N GLY A 23 -3.02 -8.87 -7.04
CA GLY A 23 -2.41 -9.27 -8.29
C GLY A 23 -1.19 -8.43 -8.68
N ARG A 24 -0.80 -8.58 -9.95
CA ARG A 24 0.41 -7.98 -10.49
C ARG A 24 0.23 -6.50 -10.78
N HIS A 25 1.23 -5.75 -10.35
CA HIS A 25 1.39 -4.33 -10.55
C HIS A 25 2.84 -4.04 -10.93
N HIS A 26 3.11 -2.80 -11.29
CA HIS A 26 4.46 -2.24 -11.23
C HIS A 26 4.42 -0.83 -10.65
N ILE A 27 5.57 -0.34 -10.20
CA ILE A 27 5.75 1.05 -9.78
C ILE A 27 5.75 1.94 -11.02
N GLU A 28 4.67 2.66 -11.28
CA GLU A 28 4.58 3.60 -12.42
C GLU A 28 5.36 4.88 -12.14
N ASN A 29 5.22 5.44 -10.94
CA ASN A 29 5.88 6.68 -10.56
C ASN A 29 6.44 6.62 -9.14
N LYS A 30 7.53 7.37 -8.94
CA LYS A 30 8.17 7.57 -7.64
C LYS A 30 8.18 9.06 -7.27
N ILE A 31 7.62 9.41 -6.12
CA ILE A 31 7.48 10.81 -5.67
C ILE A 31 8.03 10.96 -4.24
N GLY A 32 8.67 12.10 -3.98
CA GLY A 32 9.24 12.45 -2.68
C GLY A 32 10.74 12.17 -2.55
N ALA A 33 11.46 11.99 -3.66
CA ALA A 33 12.92 11.94 -3.63
C ALA A 33 13.48 13.16 -2.88
N ASN A 34 14.44 12.92 -1.97
CA ASN A 34 15.07 13.93 -1.10
C ASN A 34 14.12 14.70 -0.16
N ALA A 35 12.82 14.39 -0.13
CA ALA A 35 11.92 14.99 0.84
C ALA A 35 12.29 14.54 2.27
N PRO A 36 12.25 15.44 3.28
CA PRO A 36 12.46 15.07 4.67
C PRO A 36 11.51 13.96 5.13
N VAL A 37 11.96 13.17 6.10
CA VAL A 37 11.14 12.13 6.74
C VAL A 37 9.86 12.76 7.32
N GLY A 38 8.71 12.12 7.11
CA GLY A 38 7.41 12.60 7.57
C GLY A 38 6.80 13.71 6.72
N THR A 39 7.44 14.13 5.62
CA THR A 39 6.86 15.11 4.68
C THR A 39 5.47 14.67 4.23
N ILE A 40 4.46 15.52 4.42
CA ILE A 40 3.08 15.26 4.01
C ILE A 40 2.90 15.59 2.53
N PHE A 41 2.31 14.65 1.80
CA PHE A 41 1.92 14.84 0.40
C PHE A 41 0.40 14.90 0.29
N LYS A 42 -0.11 15.92 -0.42
CA LYS A 42 -1.53 16.03 -0.79
C LYS A 42 -1.64 16.09 -2.30
N ALA A 43 -2.53 15.27 -2.88
CA ALA A 43 -2.64 15.13 -4.34
C ALA A 43 -1.27 14.88 -5.01
N ARG A 44 -0.39 14.13 -4.33
CA ARG A 44 1.00 13.80 -4.73
C ARG A 44 1.97 15.00 -4.78
N GLN A 45 1.58 16.15 -4.24
CA GLN A 45 2.44 17.33 -4.13
C GLN A 45 2.98 17.46 -2.72
N ASN A 46 4.26 17.80 -2.58
CA ASN A 46 4.87 18.11 -1.29
C ASN A 46 4.18 19.36 -0.71
N THR A 47 3.65 19.24 0.51
CA THR A 47 2.94 20.34 1.17
C THR A 47 3.85 21.30 1.95
N GLY A 48 5.13 20.96 2.09
CA GLY A 48 6.10 21.66 2.94
C GLY A 48 5.92 21.37 4.44
N ARG A 49 4.90 20.60 4.83
CA ARG A 49 4.62 20.24 6.22
C ARG A 49 5.20 18.86 6.55
N ILE A 50 5.66 18.71 7.79
CA ILE A 50 6.09 17.43 8.36
C ILE A 50 5.02 16.94 9.33
N ALA A 51 4.60 15.68 9.20
CA ALA A 51 3.63 15.07 10.09
C ALA A 51 4.24 14.81 11.48
N LYS A 52 3.44 15.01 12.52
CA LYS A 52 3.76 14.47 13.85
C LYS A 52 3.44 12.97 13.86
N ILE A 53 4.47 12.12 13.82
CA ILE A 53 4.30 10.66 13.83
C ILE A 53 3.61 10.23 15.13
N ASN A 54 2.55 9.43 14.98
CA ASN A 54 1.62 8.98 16.01
C ASN A 54 0.88 10.11 16.76
N GLY A 55 0.92 11.33 16.24
CA GLY A 55 0.19 12.49 16.76
C GLY A 55 -0.87 13.05 15.82
N GLU A 56 -0.91 12.59 14.56
CA GLU A 56 -1.94 12.94 13.58
C GLU A 56 -2.76 11.71 13.19
N ILE A 57 -4.06 11.90 12.99
CA ILE A 57 -5.02 10.85 12.65
C ILE A 57 -5.43 10.98 11.18
N GLY A 58 -5.56 9.86 10.49
CA GLY A 58 -6.10 9.79 9.14
C GLY A 58 -5.18 9.10 8.14
N ASP A 59 -5.50 9.23 6.86
CA ASP A 59 -4.76 8.58 5.76
C ASP A 59 -3.74 9.53 5.13
N LEU A 60 -2.91 10.14 5.98
CA LEU A 60 -1.85 11.03 5.52
C LEU A 60 -0.78 10.21 4.79
N VAL A 61 -0.51 10.60 3.54
CA VAL A 61 0.57 10.07 2.73
C VAL A 61 1.84 10.83 3.08
N THR A 62 2.86 10.11 3.55
CA THR A 62 4.09 10.73 4.06
C THR A 62 5.37 10.13 3.47
N SER A 63 6.47 10.88 3.54
CA SER A 63 7.84 10.53 3.15
C SER A 63 8.04 10.20 1.68
N ARG A 64 7.47 9.10 1.18
CA ARG A 64 7.63 8.60 -0.19
C ARG A 64 6.30 8.08 -0.72
N ILE A 65 6.14 8.16 -2.04
CA ILE A 65 5.03 7.56 -2.77
C ILE A 65 5.61 6.72 -3.89
N MET A 66 5.25 5.45 -3.92
CA MET A 66 5.43 4.59 -5.08
C MET A 66 4.04 4.26 -5.64
N TRP A 67 3.70 4.88 -6.77
CA TRP A 67 2.37 4.78 -7.37
C TRP A 67 2.26 3.52 -8.21
N LEU A 68 1.29 2.66 -7.89
CA LEU A 68 1.12 1.38 -8.53
C LEU A 68 0.20 1.46 -9.75
N LYS A 69 0.59 0.76 -10.81
CA LYS A 69 -0.26 0.50 -11.98
C LYS A 69 -0.54 -1.00 -12.10
N GLY A 70 -1.82 -1.35 -12.23
CA GLY A 70 -2.24 -2.73 -12.43
C GLY A 70 -1.81 -3.28 -13.79
N LEU A 71 -1.45 -4.56 -13.83
CA LEU A 71 -1.00 -5.26 -15.03
C LEU A 71 -2.01 -6.30 -15.54
N GLU A 72 -3.04 -6.64 -14.77
CA GLU A 72 -3.99 -7.70 -15.08
C GLU A 72 -5.35 -7.12 -15.51
N ALA A 73 -5.66 -7.24 -16.81
CA ALA A 73 -6.94 -6.84 -17.37
C ALA A 73 -8.09 -7.56 -16.67
N GLY A 74 -9.15 -6.83 -16.32
CA GLY A 74 -10.33 -7.39 -15.64
C GLY A 74 -10.12 -7.68 -14.14
N LYS A 75 -8.90 -7.61 -13.62
CA LYS A 75 -8.61 -7.78 -12.18
C LYS A 75 -8.21 -6.50 -11.49
N ASN A 76 -7.18 -5.81 -11.97
CA ASN A 76 -6.66 -4.58 -11.36
C ASN A 76 -6.32 -3.50 -12.41
N ARG A 77 -6.66 -3.77 -13.69
CA ARG A 77 -6.53 -2.88 -14.84
C ARG A 77 -7.82 -2.89 -15.65
N GLY A 78 -8.37 -1.71 -15.91
CA GLY A 78 -9.61 -1.54 -16.68
C GLY A 78 -10.62 -0.60 -16.03
N THR A 79 -11.70 -0.30 -16.75
CA THR A 79 -12.75 0.61 -16.29
C THR A 79 -13.34 0.14 -14.95
N GLY A 80 -13.43 1.05 -13.99
CA GLY A 80 -13.99 0.75 -12.67
C GLY A 80 -13.11 -0.11 -11.76
N ILE A 81 -11.92 -0.54 -12.18
CA ILE A 81 -11.03 -1.39 -11.37
C ILE A 81 -9.54 -0.98 -11.39
N ASP A 82 -9.18 0.01 -12.20
CA ASP A 82 -7.78 0.37 -12.45
C ASP A 82 -7.05 0.92 -11.22
N SER A 83 -6.04 0.20 -10.72
CA SER A 83 -5.28 0.59 -9.52
C SER A 83 -4.62 1.95 -9.64
N HIS A 84 -4.15 2.33 -10.84
CA HIS A 84 -3.48 3.61 -11.04
C HIS A 84 -4.49 4.77 -10.92
N LYS A 85 -5.63 4.67 -11.61
CA LYS A 85 -6.74 5.65 -11.51
C LYS A 85 -7.35 5.72 -10.10
N ARG A 86 -7.26 4.62 -9.34
CA ARG A 86 -7.67 4.55 -7.93
C ARG A 86 -6.65 5.10 -6.94
N TYR A 87 -5.50 5.59 -7.41
CA TYR A 87 -4.46 6.20 -6.55
C TYR A 87 -3.89 5.25 -5.51
N ILE A 88 -3.67 3.98 -5.90
CA ILE A 88 -3.10 2.98 -5.00
C ILE A 88 -1.59 3.17 -4.93
N TYR A 89 -1.09 3.39 -3.71
CA TYR A 89 0.33 3.67 -3.44
C TYR A 89 0.91 2.67 -2.44
N ILE A 90 2.24 2.50 -2.51
CA ILE A 90 3.04 2.16 -1.34
C ILE A 90 3.60 3.48 -0.78
N HIS A 91 3.35 3.77 0.50
CA HIS A 91 3.75 5.05 1.10
C HIS A 91 4.02 4.98 2.61
N GLY A 92 4.68 6.01 3.14
CA GLY A 92 4.85 6.19 4.58
C GLY A 92 3.58 6.73 5.23
N THR A 93 3.41 6.54 6.54
CA THR A 93 2.21 6.97 7.29
C THR A 93 2.55 7.86 8.47
N ALA A 94 1.64 8.76 8.86
CA ALA A 94 1.73 9.44 10.16
C ALA A 94 1.35 8.51 11.32
N GLU A 95 0.58 7.46 11.07
CA GLU A 95 0.10 6.48 12.07
C GLU A 95 0.94 5.20 12.07
N GLU A 96 2.24 5.30 12.40
CA GLU A 96 3.15 4.14 12.40
C GLU A 96 2.75 3.07 13.43
N ASN A 97 2.10 3.48 14.52
CA ASN A 97 1.54 2.57 15.53
C ASN A 97 0.44 1.62 14.99
N LYS A 98 -0.09 1.87 13.80
CA LYS A 98 -1.07 0.99 13.14
C LYS A 98 -0.43 0.04 12.12
N ILE A 99 0.87 0.16 11.85
CA ILE A 99 1.56 -0.73 10.92
C ILE A 99 1.48 -2.18 11.42
N GLY A 100 1.16 -3.11 10.51
CA GLY A 100 0.88 -4.52 10.81
C GLY A 100 -0.60 -4.84 10.98
N GLN A 101 -1.48 -3.83 10.94
CA GLN A 101 -2.94 -4.01 11.00
C GLN A 101 -3.60 -3.53 9.70
N LYS A 102 -4.80 -4.01 9.37
CA LYS A 102 -5.58 -3.43 8.26
C LYS A 102 -6.10 -2.04 8.67
N ALA A 103 -5.53 -0.97 8.10
CA ALA A 103 -5.73 0.40 8.59
C ALA A 103 -5.91 1.48 7.50
N SER A 104 -5.59 1.19 6.24
CA SER A 104 -5.69 2.18 5.15
C SER A 104 -7.08 2.20 4.48
N HIS A 105 -7.26 3.08 3.49
CA HIS A 105 -8.43 3.10 2.59
C HIS A 105 -8.10 2.58 1.18
N GLY A 106 -7.11 1.69 1.06
CA GLY A 106 -6.77 1.03 -0.20
C GLY A 106 -5.27 0.91 -0.44
N CYS A 107 -4.50 1.91 -0.01
CA CYS A 107 -3.05 1.96 -0.14
C CYS A 107 -2.32 0.96 0.77
N ILE A 108 -1.05 0.76 0.50
CA ILE A 108 -0.13 -0.03 1.32
C ILE A 108 0.71 0.95 2.13
N ARG A 109 0.55 0.93 3.46
CA ARG A 109 1.32 1.76 4.39
C ARG A 109 2.54 1.01 4.88
N MET A 110 3.63 1.74 5.06
CA MET A 110 4.90 1.27 5.63
C MET A 110 5.38 2.26 6.69
N PHE A 111 6.32 1.85 7.54
CA PHE A 111 7.09 2.80 8.35
C PHE A 111 7.83 3.79 7.44
N ASN A 112 8.00 5.03 7.91
CA ASN A 112 8.60 6.09 7.10
C ASN A 112 10.05 5.79 6.73
N HIS A 113 10.83 5.22 7.66
CA HIS A 113 12.22 4.85 7.38
C HIS A 113 12.30 3.69 6.37
N GLU A 114 11.46 2.65 6.53
CA GLU A 114 11.42 1.51 5.61
C GLU A 114 10.95 1.89 4.21
N VAL A 115 9.94 2.76 4.07
CA VAL A 115 9.49 3.18 2.74
C VAL A 115 10.55 4.03 2.02
N ILE A 116 11.36 4.80 2.77
CA ILE A 116 12.48 5.56 2.22
C ILE A 116 13.57 4.62 1.73
N GLU A 117 13.91 3.61 2.53
CA GLU A 117 14.86 2.57 2.16
C GLU A 117 14.39 1.84 0.89
N LEU A 118 13.18 1.29 0.89
CA LEU A 118 12.61 0.58 -0.25
C LEU A 118 12.57 1.47 -1.49
N PHE A 119 12.16 2.72 -1.34
CA PHE A 119 12.15 3.70 -2.43
C PHE A 119 13.53 3.88 -3.06
N ASN A 120 14.61 3.87 -2.28
CA ASN A 120 15.96 4.00 -2.83
C ASN A 120 16.45 2.71 -3.50
N LEU A 121 15.99 1.54 -3.05
CA LEU A 121 16.38 0.24 -3.59
C LEU A 121 15.71 -0.09 -4.93
N VAL A 122 14.45 0.32 -5.14
CA VAL A 122 13.67 -0.07 -6.32
C VAL A 122 13.58 1.04 -7.37
N LYS A 123 13.36 0.65 -8.63
CA LYS A 123 13.19 1.59 -9.75
C LYS A 123 11.74 1.64 -10.20
N GLU A 124 11.38 2.66 -10.97
CA GLU A 124 10.14 2.58 -11.75
C GLU A 124 10.15 1.33 -12.63
N LYS A 125 8.96 0.81 -12.92
CA LYS A 125 8.71 -0.49 -13.59
C LYS A 125 9.12 -1.73 -12.81
N THR A 126 9.65 -1.60 -11.59
CA THR A 126 9.80 -2.75 -10.67
C THR A 126 8.43 -3.40 -10.45
N LEU A 127 8.39 -4.72 -10.63
CA LEU A 127 7.18 -5.52 -10.46
C LEU A 127 6.81 -5.61 -8.98
N VAL A 128 5.52 -5.49 -8.69
CA VAL A 128 4.94 -5.65 -7.37
C VAL A 128 3.82 -6.66 -7.48
N ASN A 129 3.86 -7.73 -6.70
CA ASN A 129 2.77 -8.70 -6.64
C ASN A 129 2.10 -8.59 -5.27
N ILE A 130 0.82 -8.17 -5.25
CA ILE A 130 0.04 -8.08 -4.02
C ILE A 130 -0.77 -9.36 -3.89
N VAL A 131 -0.44 -10.17 -2.89
CA VAL A 131 -1.08 -11.46 -2.62
C VAL A 131 -1.74 -11.44 -1.26
N MET A 132 -2.77 -12.27 -1.10
CA MET A 132 -3.28 -12.60 0.23
C MET A 132 -2.20 -13.40 0.95
N ASP A 133 -1.99 -13.08 2.22
CA ASP A 133 -1.20 -13.95 3.07
C ASP A 133 -1.89 -15.32 3.14
N GLN A 134 -1.14 -16.36 2.87
CA GLN A 134 -1.60 -17.74 2.95
C GLN A 134 -1.13 -18.28 4.32
N GLU A 135 -1.55 -17.68 5.43
CA GLU A 135 -1.31 -18.30 6.73
C GLU A 135 -2.30 -19.46 6.92
N THR A 136 -1.75 -20.67 6.78
CA THR A 136 -2.20 -21.96 7.33
C THR A 136 -3.69 -22.09 7.59
N VAL A 137 -4.41 -22.65 6.62
CA VAL A 137 -5.64 -23.39 6.95
C VAL A 137 -5.24 -24.42 8.02
N PRO A 138 -5.81 -24.41 9.24
CA PRO A 138 -5.63 -25.51 10.16
C PRO A 138 -6.07 -26.76 9.40
N ASN A 139 -5.20 -27.74 9.29
CA ASN A 139 -5.50 -29.01 8.62
C ASN A 139 -6.51 -29.78 9.49
N THR A 140 -7.77 -29.35 9.54
CA THR A 140 -8.87 -30.04 10.19
C THR A 140 -9.50 -31.02 9.22
N GLU A 141 -8.70 -31.91 8.64
CA GLU A 141 -9.20 -33.16 8.07
C GLU A 141 -8.14 -34.25 8.26
N LYS A 142 -8.22 -34.92 9.42
CA LYS A 142 -7.97 -36.37 9.56
C LYS A 142 -8.44 -36.83 10.95
N SER A 143 -9.75 -37.11 11.04
CA SER A 143 -10.25 -38.25 11.82
C SER A 143 -11.59 -38.70 11.24
N LEU A 144 -11.53 -39.23 10.01
CA LEU A 144 -12.44 -40.29 9.60
C LEU A 144 -11.57 -41.53 9.51
N ASP A 145 -11.58 -42.32 10.58
CA ASP A 145 -11.37 -43.77 10.49
C ASP A 145 -11.84 -44.42 11.80
N LYS A 146 -12.97 -45.14 11.65
CA LYS A 146 -13.33 -46.44 12.25
C LYS A 146 -13.54 -46.56 13.76
#